data_AF-E4TF02-F1
#
_entry.id   AF-E4TF02-F1
#
_cell.length_a   1.000
_cell.length_b   1.000
_cell.length_c   1.000
_cell.angle_alpha   90.00
_cell.angle_beta   90.00
_cell.angle_gamma   90.00
#
_symmetry.space_group_name_H-M   'P 1'
#
loop_
_entity.id
_entity.type
_entity.pdbx_description
1 polymer ?
#
loop_
_entity_poly.entity_id
_entity_poly.type
_entity_poly.pdbx_seq_one_letter_code
_entity_poly.pdbx_strand_id
1 'polypeptide(L)' 'MEKYVNFIKEVKEELKKIVWPTKDETIGTTTVVVIFVVLMAIFLGVVDVALSKIIQFIVG' A
#
# COMPACT_ATOMS: atom_id res chain seq x y z
N MET A 1 -14.57 37.83 8.20
CA MET A 1 -13.24 37.18 8.23
C MET A 1 -13.05 36.30 9.47
N GLU A 2 -13.51 36.70 10.66
CA GLU A 2 -13.39 35.91 11.90
C GLU A 2 -13.99 34.49 11.83
N LYS A 3 -15.13 34.31 11.15
CA LYS A 3 -15.77 32.99 10.97
C LYS A 3 -14.86 31.96 10.30
N TYR A 4 -14.09 32.33 9.29
CA TYR A 4 -13.22 31.40 8.55
C TYR A 4 -12.01 30.98 9.38
N VAL A 5 -11.45 31.89 10.18
CA VAL A 5 -10.33 31.61 11.07
C VAL A 5 -10.76 30.63 12.17
N ASN A 6 -11.96 30.83 12.74
CA ASN A 6 -12.52 29.90 13.72
C ASN A 6 -12.82 28.52 13.10
N PHE A 7 -13.35 28.49 11.87
CA PHE A 7 -13.63 27.24 11.16
C PHE A 7 -12.37 26.40 10.92
N ILE A 8 -11.26 27.01 10.48
CA ILE A 8 -9.98 26.30 10.31
C ILE A 8 -9.44 25.80 11.66
N LYS A 9 -9.69 26.54 12.73
CA LYS A 9 -9.26 26.17 14.09
C LYS A 9 -10.04 24.95 14.60
N GLU A 10 -11.36 24.93 14.40
CA GLU A 10 -12.24 23.81 14.71
C GLU A 10 -11.88 22.56 13.90
N VAL A 11 -11.67 22.68 12.58
CA VAL A 11 -11.23 21.58 11.71
C VAL A 11 -9.89 21.01 12.17
N LYS A 12 -8.93 21.86 12.57
CA LYS A 12 -7.64 21.42 13.09
C LYS A 12 -7.78 20.67 14.43
N GLU A 13 -8.74 21.04 15.27
CA GLU A 13 -9.04 20.31 16.51
C GLU A 13 -9.73 18.96 16.26
N GLU A 14 -10.62 18.87 15.28
CA GLU A 14 -11.22 17.58 14.88
C GLU A 14 -10.20 16.64 14.22
N LEU A 15 -9.31 17.17 13.38
CA LEU A 15 -8.22 16.40 12.77
C LEU A 15 -7.25 15.81 13.81
N LYS A 16 -7.12 16.43 14.98
CA LYS A 16 -6.34 15.87 16.10
C LYS A 16 -7.06 14.74 16.85
N LYS A 17 -8.39 14.66 16.75
CA LYS A 17 -9.17 13.53 17.30
C LYS A 17 -9.09 12.29 16.41
N ILE A 18 -8.59 12.44 15.18
CA ILE A 18 -8.31 11.31 14.30
C ILE A 18 -7.14 10.54 14.91
N VAL A 19 -7.43 9.32 15.33
CA VAL A 19 -6.44 8.37 15.83
C VAL A 19 -5.57 7.95 14.64
N TRP A 20 -4.44 8.63 14.46
CA TRP A 20 -3.43 8.19 13.53
C TRP A 20 -2.73 6.96 14.10
N PRO A 21 -2.45 5.95 13.26
CA PRO A 21 -1.73 4.77 13.69
C PRO A 21 -0.37 5.20 14.25
N THR A 22 0.06 4.49 15.28
CA THR A 22 1.38 4.72 15.86
C THR A 22 2.47 4.34 14.84
N LYS A 23 3.66 4.93 14.97
CA LYS A 23 4.79 4.65 14.05
C LYS A 23 5.10 3.15 14.00
N ASP A 24 4.96 2.46 15.13
CA ASP A 24 5.26 1.03 15.25
C ASP A 24 4.22 0.16 14.53
N GLU A 25 2.93 0.49 14.63
CA GLU A 25 1.87 -0.18 13.86
C GLU A 25 2.07 0.02 12.36
N THR A 26 2.41 1.25 11.95
CA THR A 26 2.61 1.58 10.53
C THR A 26 3.78 0.79 9.94
N ILE A 27 4.89 0.66 10.67
CA ILE A 27 6.07 -0.12 10.23
C ILE A 27 5.76 -1.62 10.20
N GLY A 28 5.05 -2.13 11.22
CA GLY A 28 4.65 -3.54 11.27
C GLY A 28 3.78 -3.93 10.07
N THR A 29 2.72 -3.16 9.80
CA THR A 29 1.82 -3.42 8.68
C THR A 29 2.54 -3.29 7.33
N THR A 30 3.42 -2.29 7.16
CA THR A 30 4.18 -2.11 5.91
C THR A 30 5.15 -3.27 5.67
N THR A 31 5.79 -3.79 6.72
CA THR A 31 6.73 -4.91 6.60
C THR A 31 6.05 -6.17 6.05
N VAL A 32 4.84 -6.49 6.53
CA VAL A 32 4.05 -7.62 6.04
C VAL A 32 3.71 -7.43 4.56
N VAL A 33 3.29 -6.23 4.15
CA VAL A 33 2.97 -5.91 2.76
C VAL A 33 4.21 -6.07 1.86
N VAL A 34 5.39 -5.61 2.30
CA VAL A 34 6.63 -5.74 1.53
C VAL A 34 6.96 -7.21 1.28
N ILE A 35 6.88 -8.05 2.32
CA ILE A 35 7.12 -9.50 2.19
C ILE A 35 6.11 -10.12 1.22
N PHE A 36 4.83 -9.77 1.35
CA PHE A 36 3.78 -10.28 0.47
C PHE A 36 4.00 -9.90 -1.00
N VAL A 37 4.38 -8.65 -1.27
CA VAL A 37 4.69 -8.17 -2.62
C VAL A 37 5.88 -8.90 -3.22
N VAL A 38 6.94 -9.14 -2.44
CA VAL A 38 8.10 -9.92 -2.91
C VAL A 38 7.71 -11.35 -3.27
N LEU A 39 6.90 -12.01 -2.44
CA LEU A 39 6.40 -13.35 -2.72
C LEU A 39 5.53 -13.40 -3.99
N MET A 40 4.62 -12.45 -4.14
CA MET A 40 3.77 -12.31 -5.34
C MET A 40 4.61 -12.07 -6.60
N ALA A 41 5.63 -11.21 -6.52
CA ALA A 41 6.51 -10.93 -7.65
C ALA A 41 7.27 -12.18 -8.11
N ILE A 42 7.79 -12.97 -7.17
CA ILE A 42 8.45 -14.25 -7.47
C ILE A 42 7.46 -15.22 -8.11
N PHE A 43 6.27 -15.37 -7.52
CA PHE A 43 5.23 -16.27 -8.03
C PHE A 43 4.84 -15.91 -9.46
N LEU A 44 4.50 -14.65 -9.72
CA LEU A 44 4.13 -14.17 -11.05
C LEU A 44 5.29 -14.34 -12.03
N GLY A 45 6.52 -14.00 -11.65
CA GLY A 45 7.69 -14.18 -12.51
C GLY A 45 7.91 -15.64 -12.91
N VAL A 46 7.70 -16.60 -11.99
CA VAL A 46 7.76 -18.04 -12.32
C VAL A 46 6.66 -18.42 -13.30
N VAL A 47 5.42 -17.95 -13.07
CA VAL A 47 4.28 -18.22 -13.94
C VAL A 47 4.51 -17.64 -15.34
N ASP A 48 5.00 -16.41 -15.44
CA ASP A 48 5.29 -15.74 -16.70
C ASP A 48 6.34 -16.50 -17.52
N VAL A 49 7.41 -16.98 -16.86
CA VAL A 49 8.44 -17.80 -17.52
C VAL A 49 7.87 -19.15 -17.95
N ALA A 50 7.07 -19.80 -17.11
CA ALA A 50 6.44 -21.08 -17.44
C ALA A 50 5.49 -20.95 -18.65
N LEU A 51 4.63 -19.94 -18.63
CA LEU A 51 3.71 -19.64 -19.74
C LEU A 51 4.47 -19.26 -21.01
N SER A 52 5.50 -18.42 -20.91
CA SER A 52 6.32 -18.02 -22.05
C SER A 52 6.96 -19.24 -22.73
N LYS A 53 7.46 -20.21 -21.95
CA LYS A 53 8.01 -21.46 -22.47
C LYS A 53 6.95 -22.34 -23.15
N ILE A 54 5.76 -22.44 -22.56
CA ILE A 54 4.64 -23.20 -23.16
C ILE A 54 4.22 -22.56 -24.48
N ILE A 55 4.06 -21.24 -24.52
CA ILE A 55 3.70 -20.51 -25.73
C ILE A 55 4.79 -20.69 -26.79
N GLN A 56 6.07 -20.58 -26.42
CA GLN A 56 7.18 -20.80 -27.34
C GLN A 56 7.18 -22.22 -27.93
N PHE A 57 6.81 -23.24 -27.14
CA PHE A 57 6.71 -24.61 -27.61
C PHE A 57 5.53 -24.86 -28.57
N ILE A 58 4.46 -24.08 -28.44
CA ILE A 58 3.26 -24.22 -29.29
C ILE A 58 3.37 -23.39 -30.57
N VAL A 59 3.96 -22.20 -30.48
CA VAL A 59 4.08 -21.24 -31.61
C VAL A 59 5.36 -21.45 -32.40
N GLY A 60 6.43 -21.92 -31.76
CA GLY A 60 7.67 -22.36 -32.42
C GLY A 60 7.53 -23.76 -33.00
#